data_AF-A0A6C8GMZ8-F1
#
_entry.id   AF-A0A6C8GMZ8-F1
#
_cell.length_a   1.000
_cell.length_b   1.000
_cell.length_c   1.000
_cell.angle_alpha   90.00
_cell.angle_beta   90.00
_cell.angle_gamma   90.00
#
_symmetry.space_group_name_H-M   'P 1'
#
loop_
_entity.id
_entity.type
_entity.pdbx_description
1 polymer ?
#
loop_
_entity_poly.entity_id
_entity_poly.type
_entity_poly.pdbx_seq_one_letter_code
_entity_poly.pdbx_strand_id
1 'polypeptide(L)'
;MRDPAGVACEPFRQWVIEDTFVAGRPQWENAGATLVADVVPFEEMKLRMLNGSHSFLAYLGYLAGYQHINDCMADDNYRLTAQALMLREQAPTLKVQGVDLQRYADQLIARYCNPALRHRTWQIAMDGSQKLPQRMLDSVRWHLANHSDFDLLALGVAGWMRYVGGVDEQGKAIDVSDPLLPVIQRAVANSKEGASRVKALLGLADIFGNDLPQAARFTQKVQEAYDSLLTYGAKASVAKYAERLK
;
A
#
# COMPACT_ATOMS: atom_id res chain seq x y z
N MET A 1 -22.35 -15.90 25.40
CA MET A 1 -21.25 -15.74 26.37
C MET A 1 -20.36 -14.61 25.85
N ARG A 2 -20.01 -13.62 26.67
CA ARG A 2 -19.15 -12.48 26.28
C ARG A 2 -17.72 -12.82 26.66
N ASP A 3 -16.79 -12.75 25.69
CA ASP A 3 -15.35 -12.89 25.92
C ASP A 3 -14.67 -11.53 25.68
N PRO A 4 -14.17 -10.85 26.73
CA PRO A 4 -13.50 -9.55 26.58
C PRO A 4 -12.11 -9.64 25.91
N ALA A 5 -11.53 -10.84 25.75
CA ALA A 5 -10.24 -11.06 25.10
C ALA A 5 -10.37 -11.71 23.71
N GLY A 6 -11.58 -11.93 23.22
CA GLY A 6 -11.83 -12.55 21.92
C GLY A 6 -11.31 -11.69 20.76
N VAL A 7 -10.65 -12.35 19.80
CA VAL A 7 -10.13 -11.71 18.57
C VAL A 7 -10.81 -12.34 17.36
N ALA A 8 -11.38 -11.51 16.50
CA ALA A 8 -11.88 -11.94 15.19
C ALA A 8 -10.76 -11.84 14.14
N CYS A 9 -10.59 -12.89 13.35
CA CYS A 9 -9.63 -12.92 12.25
C CYS A 9 -10.21 -13.64 11.02
N GLU A 10 -9.55 -13.47 9.88
CA GLU A 10 -9.86 -14.27 8.71
C GLU A 10 -9.42 -15.74 8.89
N PRO A 11 -10.05 -16.70 8.19
CA PRO A 11 -9.64 -18.10 8.26
C PRO A 11 -8.25 -18.35 7.65
N PHE A 12 -7.78 -17.48 6.75
CA PHE A 12 -6.46 -17.60 6.14
C PHE A 12 -5.36 -17.33 7.17
N ARG A 13 -4.36 -18.21 7.22
CA ARG A 13 -3.13 -18.02 7.99
C ARG A 13 -1.94 -18.55 7.21
N GLN A 14 -0.83 -17.85 7.31
CA GLN A 14 0.46 -18.26 6.76
C GLN A 14 1.54 -17.84 7.72
N TRP A 15 2.49 -18.74 7.97
CA TRP A 15 3.67 -18.44 8.78
C TRP A 15 4.88 -19.08 8.12
N VAL A 16 5.78 -18.24 7.60
CA VAL A 16 7.06 -18.66 7.03
C VAL A 16 8.14 -18.28 8.05
N ILE A 17 9.01 -19.23 8.39
CA ILE A 17 9.99 -19.09 9.46
C ILE A 17 11.34 -19.54 8.91
N GLU A 18 12.37 -18.72 9.12
CA GLU A 18 13.75 -19.14 8.89
C GLU A 18 14.16 -20.17 9.94
N ASP A 19 14.61 -21.36 9.53
CA ASP A 19 14.89 -22.48 10.42
C ASP A 19 16.26 -22.37 11.11
N THR A 20 16.46 -21.27 11.85
CA THR A 20 17.71 -20.91 12.52
C THR A 20 17.49 -20.78 14.02
N PHE A 21 17.45 -21.91 14.74
CA PHE A 21 17.17 -21.97 16.19
C PHE A 21 18.33 -22.56 16.99
N VAL A 22 18.83 -21.81 17.99
CA VAL A 22 20.00 -22.20 18.79
C VAL A 22 19.71 -23.23 19.90
N ALA A 23 18.43 -23.41 20.26
CA ALA A 23 18.01 -24.25 21.40
C ALA A 23 16.78 -25.11 21.07
N GLY A 24 16.71 -25.59 19.82
CA GLY A 24 15.54 -26.30 19.30
C GLY A 24 14.32 -25.40 19.11
N ARG A 25 13.23 -25.98 18.60
CA ARG A 25 11.95 -25.31 18.38
C ARG A 25 10.79 -26.32 18.39
N PRO A 26 9.54 -25.88 18.59
CA PRO A 26 8.37 -26.70 18.30
C PRO A 26 8.33 -27.15 16.83
N GLN A 27 7.63 -28.26 16.58
CA GLN A 27 7.35 -28.76 15.23
C GLN A 27 6.18 -27.99 14.59
N TRP A 28 6.35 -26.67 14.41
CA TRP A 28 5.31 -25.80 13.84
C TRP A 28 4.89 -26.19 12.42
N GLU A 29 5.73 -26.90 11.68
CA GLU A 29 5.42 -27.51 10.39
C GLU A 29 4.20 -28.44 10.48
N ASN A 30 4.01 -29.14 11.59
CA ASN A 30 2.83 -29.99 11.81
C ASN A 30 1.54 -29.17 11.99
N ALA A 31 1.66 -27.89 12.33
CA ALA A 31 0.55 -26.94 12.38
C ALA A 31 0.41 -26.11 11.08
N GLY A 32 1.23 -26.38 10.06
CA GLY A 32 1.21 -25.72 8.76
C GLY A 32 2.13 -24.51 8.61
N ALA A 33 3.09 -24.28 9.53
CA ALA A 33 4.17 -23.32 9.26
C ALA A 33 5.10 -23.85 8.17
N THR A 34 5.67 -22.94 7.37
CA THR A 34 6.67 -23.28 6.34
C THR A 34 8.05 -22.90 6.85
N LEU A 35 8.91 -23.89 7.02
CA LEU A 35 10.28 -23.70 7.49
C LEU A 35 11.19 -23.59 6.26
N VAL A 36 11.98 -22.53 6.19
CA VAL A 36 12.83 -22.20 5.04
C VAL A 36 14.23 -21.80 5.51
N ALA A 37 15.19 -21.82 4.58
CA ALA A 37 16.54 -21.31 4.85
C ALA A 37 16.65 -19.79 4.72
N ASP A 38 15.74 -19.15 3.98
CA ASP A 38 15.69 -17.71 3.78
C ASP A 38 14.23 -17.26 3.63
N VAL A 39 13.79 -16.38 4.52
CA VAL A 39 12.41 -15.85 4.56
C VAL A 39 12.22 -14.61 3.71
N VAL A 40 13.30 -13.91 3.32
CA VAL A 40 13.24 -12.59 2.68
C VAL A 40 12.36 -12.58 1.42
N PRO A 41 12.43 -13.56 0.49
CA PRO A 41 11.57 -13.53 -0.69
C PRO A 41 10.06 -13.63 -0.37
N PHE A 42 9.70 -14.36 0.69
CA PHE A 42 8.31 -14.47 1.14
C PHE A 42 7.84 -13.20 1.86
N GLU A 43 8.73 -12.58 2.63
CA GLU A 43 8.48 -11.29 3.27
C GLU A 43 8.23 -10.21 2.21
N GLU A 44 9.12 -10.06 1.22
CA GLU A 44 8.95 -9.11 0.12
C GLU A 44 7.64 -9.34 -0.64
N MET A 45 7.32 -10.60 -0.97
CA MET A 45 6.06 -10.97 -1.63
C MET A 45 4.85 -10.46 -0.86
N LYS A 46 4.82 -10.71 0.46
CA LYS A 46 3.72 -10.28 1.31
C LYS A 46 3.72 -8.75 1.50
N LEU A 47 4.87 -8.13 1.76
CA LEU A 47 4.97 -6.69 1.98
C LEU A 47 4.56 -5.88 0.74
N ARG A 48 4.89 -6.37 -0.45
CA ARG A 48 4.57 -5.67 -1.71
C ARG A 48 3.16 -5.99 -2.21
N MET A 49 2.82 -7.27 -2.41
CA MET A 49 1.53 -7.63 -3.00
C MET A 49 0.35 -7.45 -2.03
N LEU A 50 0.49 -7.86 -0.77
CA LEU A 50 -0.56 -7.70 0.24
C LEU A 50 -0.48 -6.31 0.87
N ASN A 51 0.63 -5.97 1.52
CA ASN A 51 0.67 -4.73 2.29
C ASN A 51 0.68 -3.48 1.39
N GLY A 52 1.33 -3.52 0.23
CA GLY A 52 1.31 -2.45 -0.76
C GLY A 52 -0.07 -2.16 -1.33
N SER A 53 -0.80 -3.20 -1.75
CA SER A 53 -2.18 -3.01 -2.24
C SER A 53 -3.14 -2.59 -1.13
N HIS A 54 -2.97 -3.07 0.11
CA HIS A 54 -3.70 -2.56 1.27
C HIS A 54 -3.47 -1.05 1.49
N SER A 55 -2.22 -0.58 1.42
CA SER A 55 -1.92 0.84 1.57
C SER A 55 -2.51 1.67 0.41
N PHE A 56 -2.43 1.18 -0.83
CA PHE A 56 -3.07 1.79 -1.99
C PHE A 56 -4.58 1.98 -1.78
N LEU A 57 -5.26 0.90 -1.40
CA LEU A 57 -6.70 0.90 -1.11
C LEU A 57 -7.06 1.76 0.10
N ALA A 58 -6.20 1.81 1.12
CA ALA A 58 -6.46 2.57 2.33
C ALA A 58 -6.53 4.08 2.05
N TYR A 59 -5.51 4.65 1.40
CA TYR A 59 -5.49 6.10 1.15
C TYR A 59 -6.54 6.50 0.12
N LEU A 60 -6.56 5.82 -1.03
CA LEU A 60 -7.47 6.17 -2.13
C LEU A 60 -8.93 5.81 -1.80
N GLY A 61 -9.15 4.73 -1.04
CA GLY A 61 -10.48 4.34 -0.59
C GLY A 61 -11.02 5.31 0.45
N TYR A 62 -10.21 5.67 1.45
CA TYR A 62 -10.61 6.66 2.45
C TYR A 62 -10.99 8.00 1.80
N LEU A 63 -10.15 8.51 0.89
CA LEU A 63 -10.42 9.76 0.17
C LEU A 63 -11.71 9.71 -0.66
N ALA A 64 -12.02 8.54 -1.25
CA ALA A 64 -13.26 8.29 -1.97
C ALA A 64 -14.49 8.05 -1.07
N GLY A 65 -14.34 8.08 0.25
CA GLY A 65 -15.42 7.84 1.21
C GLY A 65 -15.69 6.37 1.54
N TYR A 66 -14.81 5.45 1.15
CA TYR A 66 -14.90 4.03 1.51
C TYR A 66 -14.33 3.80 2.91
N GLN A 67 -15.20 3.40 3.84
CA GLN A 67 -14.83 3.21 5.24
C GLN A 67 -14.00 1.95 5.47
N HIS A 68 -14.26 0.89 4.70
CA HIS A 68 -13.61 -0.41 4.86
C HIS A 68 -13.07 -0.95 3.53
N ILE A 69 -12.10 -1.88 3.60
CA ILE A 69 -11.51 -2.52 2.41
C ILE A 69 -12.55 -3.24 1.55
N ASN A 70 -13.54 -3.91 2.16
CA ASN A 70 -14.60 -4.58 1.42
C ASN A 70 -15.50 -3.58 0.65
N ASP A 71 -15.61 -2.33 1.11
CA ASP A 71 -16.33 -1.26 0.41
C ASP A 71 -15.54 -0.85 -0.85
N CYS A 72 -14.21 -0.78 -0.77
CA CYS A 72 -13.36 -0.59 -1.95
C CYS A 72 -13.51 -1.74 -2.95
N MET A 73 -13.61 -2.99 -2.49
CA MET A 73 -13.74 -4.16 -3.38
C MET A 73 -15.08 -4.25 -4.11
N ALA A 74 -16.11 -3.58 -3.59
CA ALA A 74 -17.40 -3.43 -4.27
C ALA A 74 -17.34 -2.45 -5.47
N ASP A 75 -16.28 -1.64 -5.58
CA ASP A 75 -16.00 -0.81 -6.75
C ASP A 75 -15.07 -1.58 -7.72
N ASP A 76 -15.58 -1.90 -8.90
CA ASP A 76 -14.86 -2.66 -9.93
C ASP A 76 -13.54 -2.03 -10.34
N ASN A 77 -13.43 -0.68 -10.31
CA ASN A 77 -12.19 0.00 -10.67
C ASN A 77 -11.13 -0.17 -9.58
N TYR A 78 -11.52 -0.14 -8.30
CA TYR A 78 -10.60 -0.38 -7.18
C TYR A 78 -10.14 -1.83 -7.14
N ARG A 79 -11.06 -2.77 -7.40
CA ARG A 79 -10.71 -4.20 -7.50
C ARG A 79 -9.73 -4.46 -8.65
N LEU A 80 -10.00 -3.92 -9.84
CA LEU A 80 -9.15 -4.06 -11.02
C LEU A 80 -7.76 -3.45 -10.79
N THR A 81 -7.70 -2.21 -10.28
CA THR A 81 -6.41 -1.53 -10.04
C THR A 81 -5.62 -2.17 -8.91
N ALA A 82 -6.25 -2.68 -7.85
CA ALA A 82 -5.54 -3.43 -6.82
C ALA A 82 -4.93 -4.72 -7.36
N GLN A 83 -5.68 -5.49 -8.15
CA GLN A 83 -5.16 -6.72 -8.76
C GLN A 83 -4.05 -6.41 -9.78
N ALA A 84 -4.21 -5.36 -10.58
CA ALA A 84 -3.17 -4.91 -11.51
C ALA A 84 -1.92 -4.40 -10.80
N LEU A 85 -2.06 -3.65 -9.71
CA LEU A 85 -0.93 -3.24 -8.86
C LEU A 85 -0.18 -4.48 -8.35
N MET A 86 -0.90 -5.49 -7.84
CA MET A 86 -0.29 -6.74 -7.38
C MET A 86 0.50 -7.45 -8.47
N LEU A 87 -0.04 -7.56 -9.68
CA LEU A 87 0.51 -8.45 -10.72
C LEU A 87 1.44 -7.76 -11.72
N ARG A 88 1.13 -6.52 -12.09
CA ARG A 88 1.88 -5.77 -13.12
C ARG A 88 3.01 -4.95 -12.51
N GLU A 89 2.89 -4.54 -11.25
CA GLU A 89 3.87 -3.65 -10.62
C GLU A 89 4.56 -4.29 -9.41
N GLN A 90 3.84 -5.01 -8.54
CA GLN A 90 4.50 -5.63 -7.38
C GLN A 90 5.19 -6.95 -7.71
N ALA A 91 4.48 -7.89 -8.36
CA ALA A 91 4.99 -9.23 -8.66
C ALA A 91 6.30 -9.27 -9.46
N PRO A 92 6.54 -8.42 -10.49
CA PRO A 92 7.80 -8.44 -11.24
C PRO A 92 9.03 -8.11 -10.40
N THR A 93 8.85 -7.44 -9.25
CA THR A 93 9.95 -7.06 -8.35
C THR A 93 10.40 -8.21 -7.43
N LEU A 94 9.66 -9.32 -7.41
CA LEU A 94 9.85 -10.41 -6.45
C LEU A 94 10.79 -11.48 -6.96
N LYS A 95 11.51 -12.11 -6.02
CA LYS A 95 12.45 -13.22 -6.30
C LYS A 95 11.97 -14.58 -5.80
N VAL A 96 10.79 -14.63 -5.19
CA VAL A 96 10.21 -15.85 -4.60
C VAL A 96 10.05 -16.94 -5.65
N GLN A 97 10.38 -18.19 -5.28
CA GLN A 97 10.30 -19.35 -6.15
C GLN A 97 9.17 -20.28 -5.69
N GLY A 98 8.59 -21.03 -6.64
CA GLY A 98 7.57 -22.04 -6.33
C GLY A 98 6.22 -21.48 -5.86
N VAL A 99 5.98 -20.18 -6.03
CA VAL A 99 4.69 -19.54 -5.72
C VAL A 99 4.03 -19.08 -7.02
N ASP A 100 2.78 -19.49 -7.22
CA ASP A 100 1.92 -18.94 -8.25
C ASP A 100 1.40 -17.56 -7.81
N LEU A 101 2.04 -16.50 -8.31
CA LEU A 101 1.71 -15.12 -7.93
C LEU A 101 0.35 -14.66 -8.46
N GLN A 102 -0.13 -15.24 -9.57
CA GLN A 102 -1.48 -14.98 -10.07
C GLN A 102 -2.51 -15.51 -9.08
N ARG A 103 -2.39 -16.79 -8.72
CA ARG A 103 -3.26 -17.41 -7.72
C ARG A 103 -3.16 -16.71 -6.37
N TYR A 104 -1.97 -16.27 -5.98
CA TYR A 104 -1.79 -15.51 -4.73
C TYR A 104 -2.55 -14.17 -4.77
N ALA A 105 -2.45 -13.39 -5.86
CA ALA A 105 -3.21 -12.16 -6.02
C ALA A 105 -4.72 -12.41 -5.98
N ASP A 106 -5.22 -13.46 -6.64
CA ASP A 106 -6.64 -13.82 -6.62
C ASP A 106 -7.12 -14.17 -5.20
N GLN A 107 -6.29 -14.85 -4.41
CA GLN A 107 -6.55 -15.11 -2.99
C GLN A 107 -6.58 -13.82 -2.16
N LEU A 108 -5.67 -12.87 -2.42
CA LEU A 108 -5.68 -11.58 -1.73
C LEU A 108 -6.96 -10.79 -2.02
N ILE A 109 -7.38 -10.73 -3.29
CA ILE A 109 -8.64 -10.09 -3.67
C ILE A 109 -9.83 -10.76 -2.99
N ALA A 110 -9.90 -12.09 -2.99
CA ALA A 110 -10.96 -12.82 -2.29
C ALA A 110 -11.00 -12.52 -0.79
N ARG A 111 -9.82 -12.39 -0.15
CA ARG A 111 -9.70 -12.00 1.27
C ARG A 111 -10.16 -10.57 1.52
N TYR A 112 -9.86 -9.64 0.62
CA TYR A 112 -10.32 -8.25 0.72
C TYR A 112 -11.83 -8.12 0.55
N CYS A 113 -12.45 -9.00 -0.22
CA CYS A 113 -13.90 -9.06 -0.41
C CYS A 113 -14.65 -9.63 0.81
N ASN A 114 -13.97 -10.13 1.85
CA ASN A 114 -14.62 -10.81 2.96
C ASN A 114 -15.59 -9.87 3.72
N PRO A 115 -16.92 -10.09 3.63
CA PRO A 115 -17.91 -9.18 4.19
C PRO A 115 -18.03 -9.28 5.71
N ALA A 116 -17.45 -10.32 6.33
CA ALA A 116 -17.45 -10.50 7.78
C ALA A 116 -16.39 -9.63 8.48
N LEU A 117 -15.41 -9.12 7.73
CA LEU A 117 -14.36 -8.27 8.27
C LEU A 117 -14.65 -6.80 7.93
N ARG A 118 -14.58 -5.95 8.94
CA ARG A 118 -14.71 -4.49 8.82
C ARG A 118 -13.35 -3.83 9.00
N HIS A 119 -12.40 -4.20 8.14
CA HIS A 119 -11.05 -3.63 8.15
C HIS A 119 -11.12 -2.18 7.66
N ARG A 120 -11.03 -1.23 8.58
CA ARG A 120 -11.16 0.21 8.28
C ARG A 120 -9.98 0.68 7.43
N THR A 121 -10.26 1.42 6.35
CA THR A 121 -9.24 2.08 5.52
C THR A 121 -8.36 2.99 6.37
N TRP A 122 -8.98 3.75 7.28
CA TRP A 122 -8.28 4.61 8.25
C TRP A 122 -7.24 3.84 9.10
N GLN A 123 -7.60 2.67 9.64
CA GLN A 123 -6.67 1.88 10.47
C GLN A 123 -5.48 1.38 9.67
N ILE A 124 -5.68 1.04 8.40
CA ILE A 124 -4.61 0.58 7.52
C ILE A 124 -3.69 1.76 7.13
N ALA A 125 -4.27 2.96 6.95
CA ALA A 125 -3.59 4.20 6.61
C ALA A 125 -2.70 4.78 7.72
N MET A 126 -2.87 4.33 8.97
CA MET A 126 -1.99 4.74 10.09
C MET A 126 -0.51 4.43 9.78
N ASP A 127 0.42 5.15 10.38
CA ASP A 127 1.87 4.91 10.29
C ASP A 127 2.37 4.79 8.83
N GLY A 128 1.79 5.58 7.93
CA GLY A 128 2.12 5.55 6.51
C GLY A 128 3.60 5.80 6.24
N SER A 129 4.24 6.68 7.02
CA SER A 129 5.66 6.96 6.93
C SER A 129 6.55 5.73 7.17
N GLN A 130 6.11 4.83 8.05
CA GLN A 130 6.81 3.59 8.39
C GLN A 130 6.51 2.44 7.42
N LYS A 131 5.54 2.65 6.53
CA LYS A 131 4.96 1.61 5.67
C LYS A 131 5.34 1.81 4.21
N LEU A 132 5.40 3.05 3.72
CA LEU A 132 5.66 3.34 2.31
C LEU A 132 6.98 2.74 1.78
N PRO A 133 8.13 2.81 2.49
CA PRO A 133 9.41 2.33 1.98
C PRO A 133 9.34 0.90 1.43
N GLN A 134 8.95 -0.04 2.29
CA GLN A 134 8.94 -1.48 2.01
C GLN A 134 7.69 -1.96 1.26
N ARG A 135 6.63 -1.14 1.18
CA ARG A 135 5.37 -1.50 0.51
C ARG A 135 5.25 -0.99 -0.91
N MET A 136 5.91 0.13 -1.23
CA MET A 136 5.78 0.80 -2.53
C MET A 136 7.11 1.32 -3.06
N LEU A 137 7.92 1.99 -2.24
CA LEU A 137 9.07 2.74 -2.74
C LEU A 137 10.20 1.84 -3.21
N ASP A 138 10.43 0.69 -2.58
CA ASP A 138 11.40 -0.28 -3.08
C ASP A 138 10.97 -0.89 -4.42
N SER A 139 9.67 -1.09 -4.64
CA SER A 139 9.14 -1.51 -5.94
C SER A 139 9.32 -0.42 -7.00
N VAL A 140 9.09 0.85 -6.65
CA VAL A 140 9.38 2.00 -7.52
C VAL A 140 10.86 2.02 -7.90
N ARG A 141 11.77 1.84 -6.94
CA ARG A 141 13.22 1.75 -7.21
C ARG A 141 13.55 0.64 -8.19
N TRP A 142 12.94 -0.53 -8.02
CA TRP A 142 13.08 -1.64 -8.96
C TRP A 142 12.64 -1.25 -10.38
N HIS A 143 11.47 -0.62 -10.53
CA HIS A 143 10.97 -0.20 -11.84
C HIS A 143 11.81 0.92 -12.49
N LEU A 144 12.33 1.85 -11.69
CA LEU A 144 13.26 2.87 -12.16
C LEU A 144 14.53 2.23 -12.73
N ALA A 145 15.12 1.27 -12.01
CA ALA A 145 16.32 0.56 -12.44
C ALA A 145 16.09 -0.34 -13.67
N ASN A 146 14.87 -0.86 -13.85
CA ASN A 146 14.51 -1.76 -14.95
C ASN A 146 13.77 -1.06 -16.09
N HIS A 147 13.66 0.27 -16.07
CA HIS A 147 12.97 1.07 -17.10
C HIS A 147 11.53 0.59 -17.41
N SER A 148 10.81 0.08 -16.41
CA SER A 148 9.43 -0.41 -16.53
C SER A 148 8.45 0.53 -15.82
N ASP A 149 7.15 0.39 -16.09
CA ASP A 149 6.10 1.30 -15.58
C ASP A 149 5.69 0.98 -14.13
N PHE A 150 5.30 2.04 -13.40
CA PHE A 150 4.94 2.01 -11.98
C PHE A 150 3.81 3.01 -11.67
N ASP A 151 2.86 3.13 -12.60
CA ASP A 151 1.83 4.17 -12.58
C ASP A 151 0.88 4.04 -11.38
N LEU A 152 0.51 2.83 -10.98
CA LEU A 152 -0.35 2.58 -9.82
C LEU A 152 0.41 2.77 -8.49
N LEU A 153 1.70 2.42 -8.44
CA LEU A 153 2.58 2.74 -7.31
C LEU A 153 2.70 4.26 -7.13
N ALA A 154 2.89 5.02 -8.22
CA ALA A 154 2.92 6.48 -8.17
C ALA A 154 1.58 7.06 -7.70
N LEU A 155 0.45 6.50 -8.15
CA LEU A 155 -0.88 6.86 -7.65
C LEU A 155 -1.06 6.54 -6.17
N GLY A 156 -0.56 5.40 -5.69
CA GLY A 156 -0.57 5.03 -4.26
C GLY A 156 0.21 6.02 -3.40
N VAL A 157 1.40 6.45 -3.86
CA VAL A 157 2.21 7.48 -3.20
C VAL A 157 1.50 8.83 -3.21
N ALA A 158 0.94 9.24 -4.34
CA ALA A 158 0.14 10.47 -4.43
C ALA A 158 -1.11 10.42 -3.53
N GLY A 159 -1.74 9.26 -3.39
CA GLY A 159 -2.84 9.03 -2.46
C GLY A 159 -2.44 9.25 -1.01
N TRP A 160 -1.29 8.74 -0.58
CA TRP A 160 -0.73 9.04 0.75
C TRP A 160 -0.47 10.54 0.91
N MET A 161 0.17 11.19 -0.07
CA MET A 161 0.44 12.64 -0.02
C MET A 161 -0.85 13.46 0.13
N ARG A 162 -1.90 13.07 -0.59
CA ARG A 162 -3.21 13.73 -0.55
C ARG A 162 -3.91 13.50 0.78
N TYR A 163 -3.80 12.30 1.34
CA TYR A 163 -4.36 11.92 2.64
C TYR A 163 -3.70 12.69 3.79
N VAL A 164 -2.36 12.75 3.82
CA VAL A 164 -1.64 13.45 4.90
C VAL A 164 -1.74 14.97 4.83
N GLY A 165 -2.30 15.52 3.75
CA GLY A 165 -2.74 16.91 3.68
C GLY A 165 -3.81 17.27 4.73
N GLY A 166 -4.45 16.27 5.35
CA GLY A 166 -5.25 16.44 6.57
C GLY A 166 -6.70 16.90 6.35
N VAL A 167 -7.14 17.03 5.11
CA VAL A 167 -8.52 17.41 4.74
C VAL A 167 -9.02 16.47 3.64
N ASP A 168 -10.17 15.84 3.80
CA ASP A 168 -10.74 14.92 2.81
C ASP A 168 -11.36 15.64 1.60
N GLU A 169 -12.00 14.88 0.71
CA GLU A 169 -12.64 15.43 -0.51
C GLU A 169 -13.97 16.15 -0.22
N GLN A 170 -14.50 16.04 1.00
CA GLN A 170 -15.69 16.75 1.47
C GLN A 170 -15.33 17.96 2.35
N GLY A 171 -14.04 18.28 2.49
CA GLY A 171 -13.56 19.40 3.29
C GLY A 171 -13.50 19.12 4.80
N LYS A 172 -13.65 17.86 5.25
CA LYS A 172 -13.55 17.51 6.66
C LYS A 172 -12.12 17.17 7.04
N ALA A 173 -11.76 17.41 8.30
CA ALA A 173 -10.46 17.06 8.83
C ALA A 173 -10.25 15.53 8.85
N ILE A 174 -9.05 15.11 8.45
CA ILE A 174 -8.57 13.73 8.57
C ILE A 174 -7.73 13.63 9.84
N ASP A 175 -8.05 12.69 10.71
CA ASP A 175 -7.19 12.33 11.85
C ASP A 175 -6.01 11.49 11.35
N VAL A 176 -4.93 12.16 10.95
CA VAL A 176 -3.71 11.49 10.47
C VAL A 176 -2.93 10.97 11.67
N SER A 177 -2.90 9.65 11.86
CA SER A 177 -2.11 8.98 12.89
C SER A 177 -0.81 8.43 12.31
N ASP A 178 0.33 9.03 12.67
CA ASP A 178 1.64 8.68 12.15
C ASP A 178 2.74 9.11 13.14
N PRO A 179 3.81 8.32 13.39
CA PRO A 179 4.89 8.72 14.29
C PRO A 179 5.69 9.92 13.78
N LEU A 180 5.72 10.17 12.46
CA LEU A 180 6.34 11.35 11.84
C LEU A 180 5.35 12.50 11.60
N LEU A 181 4.16 12.46 12.23
CA LEU A 181 3.11 13.49 12.06
C LEU A 181 3.62 14.93 12.22
N PRO A 182 4.43 15.30 13.24
CA PRO A 182 4.91 16.68 13.36
C PRO A 182 5.75 17.15 12.17
N VAL A 183 6.53 16.24 11.58
CA VAL A 183 7.37 16.52 10.41
C VAL A 183 6.50 16.67 9.16
N ILE A 184 5.55 15.75 8.98
CA ILE A 184 4.59 15.76 7.87
C ILE A 184 3.74 17.03 7.90
N GLN A 185 3.16 17.39 9.06
CA GLN A 185 2.36 18.60 9.22
C GLN A 185 3.17 19.87 8.94
N ARG A 186 4.44 19.92 9.34
CA ARG A 186 5.33 21.05 9.02
C ARG A 186 5.55 21.17 7.51
N ALA A 187 5.79 20.06 6.81
CA ALA A 187 5.94 20.06 5.36
C ALA A 187 4.64 20.51 4.65
N VAL A 188 3.48 20.04 5.13
CA VAL A 188 2.16 20.43 4.63
C VAL A 188 1.88 21.92 4.87
N ALA A 189 2.11 22.44 6.08
CA ALA A 189 1.86 23.82 6.45
C ALA A 189 2.75 24.82 5.71
N ASN A 190 4.00 24.42 5.39
CA ASN A 190 4.96 25.26 4.68
C ASN A 190 4.87 25.12 3.15
N SER A 191 3.86 24.44 2.61
CA SER A 191 3.68 24.24 1.18
C SER A 191 2.25 24.53 0.73
N LYS A 192 2.13 25.25 -0.39
CA LYS A 192 0.85 25.41 -1.09
C LYS A 192 0.44 24.09 -1.74
N GLU A 193 -0.88 23.90 -1.87
CA GLU A 193 -1.46 22.74 -2.55
C GLU A 193 -0.95 22.62 -4.00
N GLY A 194 -0.83 21.40 -4.51
CA GLY A 194 -0.27 21.09 -5.83
C GLY A 194 1.24 20.82 -5.80
N ALA A 195 1.99 21.33 -6.79
CA ALA A 195 3.40 20.95 -6.98
C ALA A 195 4.34 21.27 -5.81
N SER A 196 4.05 22.36 -5.08
CA SER A 196 4.83 22.69 -3.87
C SER A 196 4.62 21.67 -2.74
N ARG A 197 3.40 21.13 -2.61
CA ARG A 197 3.07 20.08 -1.63
C ARG A 197 3.81 18.78 -1.94
N VAL A 198 3.75 18.33 -3.19
CA VAL A 198 4.45 17.11 -3.64
C VAL A 198 5.95 17.25 -3.39
N LYS A 199 6.56 18.38 -3.79
CA LYS A 199 7.98 18.65 -3.57
C LYS A 199 8.35 18.64 -2.08
N ALA A 200 7.53 19.27 -1.23
CA ALA A 200 7.79 19.34 0.21
C ALA A 200 7.74 17.95 0.87
N LEU A 201 6.76 17.13 0.51
CA LEU A 201 6.61 15.77 1.04
C LEU A 201 7.69 14.81 0.52
N LEU A 202 8.08 14.93 -0.76
CA LEU A 202 9.22 14.18 -1.29
C LEU A 202 10.54 14.52 -0.58
N GLY A 203 10.67 15.73 -0.04
CA GLY A 203 11.84 16.14 0.74
C GLY A 203 12.01 15.43 2.09
N LEU A 204 11.05 14.58 2.50
CA LEU A 204 11.14 13.79 3.73
C LEU A 204 12.06 12.59 3.54
N ALA A 205 13.37 12.78 3.78
CA ALA A 205 14.41 11.78 3.54
C ALA A 205 14.20 10.47 4.32
N ASP A 206 13.62 10.52 5.52
CA ASP A 206 13.31 9.31 6.32
C ASP A 206 12.27 8.40 5.66
N ILE A 207 11.49 8.93 4.69
CA ILE A 207 10.48 8.17 3.95
C ILE A 207 11.00 7.87 2.53
N PHE A 208 11.42 8.90 1.79
CA PHE A 208 11.72 8.78 0.36
C PHE A 208 13.20 8.51 0.06
N GLY A 209 14.08 8.60 1.05
CA GLY A 209 15.52 8.61 0.82
C GLY A 209 15.98 9.85 0.05
N ASN A 210 17.23 9.83 -0.39
CA ASN A 210 17.83 10.92 -1.18
C ASN A 210 17.78 10.64 -2.69
N ASP A 211 17.46 9.41 -3.09
CA ASP A 211 17.44 8.93 -4.47
C ASP A 211 16.14 9.32 -5.19
N LEU A 212 14.99 8.98 -4.61
CA LEU A 212 13.69 9.18 -5.26
C LEU A 212 13.35 10.66 -5.56
N PRO A 213 13.64 11.64 -4.66
CA PRO A 213 13.37 13.05 -4.97
C PRO A 213 14.20 13.60 -6.15
N GLN A 214 15.30 12.93 -6.51
CA GLN A 214 16.15 13.29 -7.65
C GLN A 214 15.77 12.55 -8.93
N ALA A 215 14.93 11.51 -8.85
CA ALA A 215 14.51 10.72 -10.00
C ALA A 215 13.35 11.42 -10.75
N ALA A 216 13.69 12.17 -11.81
CA ALA A 216 12.73 12.96 -12.58
C ALA A 216 11.48 12.19 -13.04
N ARG A 217 11.65 10.93 -13.48
CA ARG A 217 10.52 10.07 -13.88
C ARG A 217 9.58 9.78 -12.71
N PHE A 218 10.11 9.57 -11.51
CA PHE A 218 9.28 9.33 -10.32
C PHE A 218 8.57 10.61 -9.88
N THR A 219 9.28 11.73 -9.76
CA THR A 219 8.69 13.00 -9.33
C THR A 219 7.59 13.46 -10.29
N GLN A 220 7.79 13.29 -11.59
CA GLN A 220 6.78 13.58 -12.61
C GLN A 220 5.54 12.68 -12.46
N LYS A 221 5.72 11.36 -12.36
CA LYS A 221 4.59 10.42 -12.26
C LYS A 221 3.77 10.63 -10.98
N VAL A 222 4.42 10.93 -9.85
CA VAL A 222 3.73 11.28 -8.61
C VAL A 222 2.98 12.60 -8.75
N GLN A 223 3.60 13.61 -9.38
CA GLN A 223 2.95 14.90 -9.64
C GLN A 223 1.69 14.74 -10.52
N GLU A 224 1.79 14.02 -11.63
CA GLU A 224 0.66 13.74 -12.53
C GLU A 224 -0.49 13.03 -11.80
N ALA A 225 -0.16 12.04 -10.97
CA ALA A 225 -1.15 11.34 -10.16
C ALA A 225 -1.79 12.27 -9.11
N TYR A 226 -0.98 13.10 -8.45
CA TYR A 226 -1.47 14.07 -7.46
C TYR A 226 -2.41 15.10 -8.08
N ASP A 227 -2.07 15.63 -9.25
CA ASP A 227 -2.90 16.57 -9.99
C ASP A 227 -4.22 15.92 -10.44
N SER A 228 -4.20 14.63 -10.81
CA SER A 228 -5.42 13.86 -11.06
C SER A 228 -6.30 13.81 -9.81
N LEU A 229 -5.73 13.53 -8.64
CA LEU A 229 -6.48 13.50 -7.37
C LEU A 229 -7.10 14.85 -7.02
N LEU A 230 -6.37 15.95 -7.22
CA LEU A 230 -6.91 17.29 -6.98
C LEU A 230 -8.02 17.67 -7.95
N THR A 231 -7.89 17.26 -9.22
CA THR A 231 -8.82 17.65 -10.29
C THR A 231 -10.10 16.81 -10.27
N TYR A 232 -9.98 15.50 -10.07
CA TYR A 232 -11.08 14.55 -10.27
C TYR A 232 -11.52 13.85 -8.98
N GLY A 233 -10.75 13.95 -7.90
CA GLY A 233 -10.92 13.12 -6.70
C GLY A 233 -10.40 11.69 -6.90
N ALA A 234 -10.29 10.96 -5.80
CA ALA A 234 -9.68 9.63 -5.72
C ALA A 234 -10.48 8.60 -6.52
N LYS A 235 -11.81 8.59 -6.37
CA LYS A 235 -12.67 7.63 -7.06
C LYS A 235 -12.54 7.71 -8.58
N ALA A 236 -12.65 8.92 -9.13
CA ALA A 236 -12.55 9.11 -10.58
C ALA A 236 -11.11 8.97 -11.09
N SER A 237 -10.10 9.31 -10.27
CA SER A 237 -8.69 9.06 -10.63
C SER A 237 -8.39 7.56 -10.71
N VAL A 238 -8.85 6.76 -9.74
CA VAL A 238 -8.71 5.29 -9.80
C VAL A 238 -9.42 4.73 -11.03
N ALA A 239 -10.61 5.21 -11.38
CA ALA A 239 -11.30 4.82 -12.61
C ALA A 239 -10.50 5.16 -13.89
N LYS A 240 -9.92 6.36 -13.98
CA LYS A 240 -9.04 6.75 -15.10
C LYS A 240 -7.82 5.84 -15.25
N TYR A 241 -7.20 5.45 -14.13
CA TYR A 241 -6.08 4.50 -14.17
C TYR A 241 -6.56 3.09 -14.53
N ALA A 242 -7.75 2.69 -14.09
CA ALA A 242 -8.38 1.43 -14.44
C ALA A 242 -8.68 1.32 -15.95
N GLU A 243 -9.10 2.41 -16.59
CA GLU A 243 -9.34 2.47 -18.04
C GLU A 243 -8.08 2.19 -18.87
N ARG A 244 -6.90 2.63 -18.40
CA ARG A 244 -5.61 2.38 -19.07
C ARG A 244 -5.15 0.92 -19.00
N LEU A 245 -5.76 0.11 -18.12
CA LEU A 245 -5.40 -1.30 -17.94
C LEU A 245 -6.15 -2.24 -18.89
N LYS A 246 -7.23 -1.74 -19.50
CA LYS A 246 -8.08 -2.43 -20.49
C LYS A 246 -7.48 -2.27 -21.89
#